data_AF-A0A817NZJ7-F1
#
_entry.id   AF-A0A817NZJ7-F1
#
_cell.length_a   1.000
_cell.length_b   1.000
_cell.length_c   1.000
_cell.angle_alpha   90.00
_cell.angle_beta   90.00
_cell.angle_gamma   90.00
#
_symmetry.space_group_name_H-M   'P 1'
#
loop_
_entity.id
_entity.type
_entity.pdbx_description
1 polymer ?
#
loop_
_entity_poly.entity_id
_entity_poly.type
_entity_poly.pdbx_seq_one_letter_code
_entity_poly.pdbx_strand_id
1 'polypeptide(L)'
;MIHHYTSTVEDTVAVVLHTDTDLNCSDFYLKHRKESLDNKTIVEKDIDRALEHTFNVLIRFGWFDSPEQQFYRQLTKADVDTPESRKLSLESAQDSIILLKNVNRSLPLHIDQLKNKKNCID
;
A
#
# COMPACT_ATOMS: atom_id res chain seq x y z
N MET A 1 19.42 -2.66 3.38
CA MET A 1 20.11 -3.79 2.71
C MET A 1 20.75 -3.23 1.47
N ILE A 2 22.06 -3.39 1.29
CA ILE A 2 22.76 -2.93 0.07
C ILE A 2 22.85 -4.15 -0.85
N HIS A 3 22.32 -4.03 -2.07
CA HIS A 3 22.23 -5.16 -3.00
C HIS A 3 23.45 -5.29 -3.93
N HIS A 4 24.27 -4.24 -4.06
CA HIS A 4 25.45 -4.21 -4.95
C HIS A 4 25.15 -4.50 -6.43
N TYR A 5 23.94 -4.15 -6.90
CA TYR A 5 23.55 -4.33 -8.30
C TYR A 5 24.28 -3.36 -9.25
N THR A 6 24.47 -2.11 -8.80
CA THR A 6 25.17 -1.04 -9.52
C THR A 6 26.48 -0.70 -8.81
N SER A 7 27.44 -0.16 -9.55
CA SER A 7 28.75 0.22 -9.02
C SER A 7 28.78 1.65 -8.46
N THR A 8 27.89 2.52 -8.94
CA THR A 8 27.78 3.91 -8.48
C THR A 8 26.34 4.27 -8.11
N VAL A 9 26.19 5.36 -7.37
CA VAL A 9 24.87 5.85 -6.96
C VAL A 9 24.11 6.40 -8.17
N GLU A 10 24.82 7.01 -9.09
CA GLU A 10 24.30 7.61 -10.32
C GLU A 10 23.84 6.54 -11.32
N ASP A 11 24.57 5.42 -11.43
CA ASP A 11 24.11 4.26 -12.18
C ASP A 11 22.85 3.66 -11.55
N THR A 12 22.76 3.71 -10.22
CA THR A 12 21.55 3.25 -9.52
C THR A 12 20.37 4.10 -9.95
N VAL A 13 20.49 5.43 -9.87
CA VAL A 13 19.44 6.39 -10.29
C VAL A 13 19.06 6.17 -11.75
N ALA A 14 20.04 6.00 -12.64
CA ALA A 14 19.80 5.77 -14.06
C ALA A 14 19.01 4.48 -14.30
N VAL A 15 19.48 3.35 -13.76
CA VAL A 15 18.81 2.06 -13.90
C VAL A 15 17.36 2.13 -13.39
N VAL A 16 17.12 2.70 -12.21
CA VAL A 16 15.76 2.71 -11.66
C VAL A 16 14.82 3.64 -12.43
N LEU A 17 15.31 4.80 -12.90
CA LEU A 17 14.50 5.68 -13.76
C LEU A 17 14.23 5.01 -15.11
N HIS A 18 15.22 4.41 -15.76
CA HIS A 18 15.06 3.75 -17.07
C HIS A 18 14.25 2.44 -17.01
N THR A 19 14.00 1.90 -15.81
CA THR A 19 13.11 0.76 -15.58
C THR A 19 11.73 1.19 -15.08
N ASP A 20 11.34 2.44 -15.35
CA ASP A 20 10.02 3.01 -15.03
C ASP A 20 9.69 3.05 -13.53
N THR A 21 10.70 3.11 -12.66
CA THR A 21 10.48 3.45 -11.24
C THR A 21 10.38 4.97 -11.10
N ASP A 22 9.18 5.50 -11.29
CA ASP A 22 8.94 6.93 -11.35
C ASP A 22 9.00 7.62 -9.96
N LEU A 23 8.71 6.88 -8.89
CA LEU A 23 8.68 7.38 -7.51
C LEU A 23 9.69 6.64 -6.63
N ASN A 24 10.36 7.40 -5.75
CA ASN A 24 11.17 6.83 -4.67
C ASN A 24 10.46 7.07 -3.33
N CYS A 25 10.12 6.00 -2.61
CA CYS A 25 9.45 6.05 -1.29
C CYS A 25 10.41 6.47 -0.15
N SER A 26 11.51 7.15 -0.49
CA SER A 26 12.54 7.63 0.42
C SER A 26 13.14 8.91 -0.16
N ASP A 27 14.34 9.28 0.24
CA ASP A 27 15.01 10.51 -0.20
C ASP A 27 16.12 10.29 -1.23
N PHE A 28 16.23 9.08 -1.80
CA PHE A 28 17.34 8.70 -2.70
C PHE A 28 17.36 9.54 -3.97
N TYR A 29 16.22 9.71 -4.65
CA TYR A 29 16.12 10.60 -5.81
C TYR A 29 16.39 12.05 -5.44
N LEU A 30 15.87 12.52 -4.29
CA LEU A 30 16.09 13.89 -3.84
C LEU A 30 17.58 14.19 -3.63
N LYS A 31 18.33 13.22 -3.11
CA LYS A 31 19.77 13.35 -2.85
C LYS A 31 20.64 13.23 -4.11
N HIS A 32 20.31 12.32 -5.02
CA HIS A 32 21.27 11.87 -6.04
C HIS A 32 20.90 12.19 -7.50
N ARG A 33 19.66 12.61 -7.78
CA ARG A 33 19.24 12.92 -9.17
C ARG A 33 20.04 14.08 -9.79
N LYS A 34 20.41 15.07 -8.97
CA LYS A 34 21.16 16.23 -9.46
C LYS A 34 22.56 15.81 -9.91
N GLU A 35 23.26 15.04 -9.08
CA GLU A 35 24.58 14.49 -9.42
C GLU A 35 24.50 13.60 -10.66
N SER A 36 23.43 12.82 -10.80
CA SER A 36 23.21 11.97 -11.98
C SER A 36 23.00 12.79 -13.27
N LEU A 37 22.33 13.96 -13.20
CA LEU A 37 22.23 14.90 -14.32
C LEU A 37 23.57 15.55 -14.65
N ASP A 38 24.27 16.02 -13.61
CA ASP A 38 25.57 16.69 -13.75
C ASP A 38 26.61 15.73 -14.37
N ASN A 39 26.55 14.44 -14.01
CA ASN A 39 27.39 13.35 -14.56
C ASN A 39 26.82 12.71 -15.84
N LYS A 40 25.67 13.17 -16.34
CA LYS A 40 25.00 12.70 -17.56
C LYS A 40 24.66 11.20 -17.58
N THR A 41 24.51 10.57 -16.42
CA THR A 41 24.00 9.19 -16.34
C THR A 41 22.49 9.14 -16.59
N ILE A 42 21.81 10.27 -16.41
CA ILE A 42 20.41 10.50 -16.80
C ILE A 42 20.29 11.82 -17.56
N VAL A 43 19.17 12.01 -18.25
CA VAL A 43 18.79 13.28 -18.90
C VAL A 43 17.50 13.83 -18.31
N GLU A 44 17.23 15.13 -18.51
CA GLU A 44 15.99 15.76 -18.01
C GLU A 44 14.73 15.02 -18.48
N LYS A 45 14.73 14.51 -19.72
CA LYS A 45 13.64 13.71 -20.28
C LYS A 45 13.30 12.46 -19.43
N ASP A 46 14.28 11.86 -18.74
CA ASP A 46 14.03 10.72 -17.86
C ASP A 46 13.21 11.12 -16.63
N ILE A 47 13.43 12.34 -16.13
CA ILE A 47 12.67 12.94 -15.03
C ILE A 47 11.31 13.41 -15.53
N ASP A 48 11.23 14.04 -16.70
CA ASP A 48 9.97 14.50 -17.28
C ASP A 48 9.01 13.34 -17.49
N ARG A 49 9.48 12.19 -18.02
CA ARG A 49 8.66 10.97 -18.15
C ARG A 49 8.09 10.51 -16.80
N ALA A 50 8.92 10.45 -15.77
CA ALA A 50 8.49 10.04 -14.43
C ALA A 50 7.45 11.01 -13.83
N LEU A 51 7.63 12.31 -14.07
CA LEU A 51 6.67 13.35 -13.68
C LEU A 51 5.37 13.22 -14.46
N GLU A 52 5.41 13.06 -15.78
CA GLU A 52 4.23 12.86 -16.63
C GLU A 52 3.40 11.67 -16.15
N HIS A 53 4.03 10.51 -15.90
CA HIS A 53 3.33 9.34 -15.35
C HIS A 53 2.67 9.63 -14.01
N THR A 54 3.39 10.27 -13.09
CA THR A 54 2.89 10.62 -11.75
C THR A 54 1.71 11.59 -11.83
N PHE A 55 1.83 12.66 -12.62
CA PHE A 55 0.77 13.65 -12.78
C PHE A 55 -0.43 13.10 -13.54
N ASN A 56 -0.24 12.19 -14.50
CA ASN A 56 -1.35 11.49 -15.16
C ASN A 56 -2.21 10.70 -14.16
N VAL A 57 -1.59 10.06 -13.17
CA VAL A 57 -2.33 9.41 -12.08
C VAL A 57 -3.13 10.44 -11.28
N LEU A 58 -2.53 11.57 -10.89
CA LEU A 58 -3.21 12.64 -10.16
C LEU A 58 -4.37 13.25 -10.96
N ILE A 59 -4.21 13.45 -12.26
CA ILE A 59 -5.26 13.93 -13.17
C ILE A 59 -6.41 12.93 -13.22
N ARG A 60 -6.13 11.63 -13.33
CA ARG A 60 -7.18 10.58 -13.31
C ARG A 60 -7.95 10.53 -11.99
N PHE A 61 -7.32 10.91 -10.88
CA PHE A 61 -7.97 11.05 -9.58
C PHE A 61 -8.75 12.37 -9.42
N GLY A 62 -8.81 13.22 -10.45
CA GLY A 62 -9.46 14.53 -10.39
C GLY A 62 -8.77 15.48 -9.42
N TRP A 63 -7.46 15.30 -9.17
CA TRP A 63 -6.74 16.06 -8.14
C TRP A 63 -6.73 17.57 -8.42
N PHE A 64 -6.78 17.96 -9.70
CA PHE A 64 -6.76 19.35 -10.15
C PHE A 64 -8.15 19.91 -10.46
N ASP A 65 -9.20 19.11 -10.31
CA ASP A 65 -10.59 19.54 -10.54
C ASP A 65 -11.14 20.30 -9.32
N SER A 66 -12.19 21.09 -9.54
CA SER A 66 -12.90 21.79 -8.47
C SER A 66 -13.39 20.80 -7.41
N PRO A 67 -13.12 21.03 -6.11
CA PRO A 67 -13.50 20.09 -5.04
C PRO A 67 -14.99 19.72 -5.05
N GLU A 68 -15.86 20.69 -5.34
CA GLU A 68 -17.32 20.53 -5.38
C GLU A 68 -17.79 19.55 -6.46
N GLN A 69 -16.97 19.34 -7.50
CA GLN A 69 -17.27 18.43 -8.61
C GLN A 69 -16.68 17.02 -8.39
N GLN A 70 -15.94 16.80 -7.30
CA GLN A 70 -15.23 15.55 -7.03
C GLN A 70 -15.90 14.77 -5.89
N PHE A 71 -16.55 13.65 -6.23
CA PHE A 71 -17.25 12.78 -5.27
C PHE A 71 -16.39 12.40 -4.07
N TYR A 72 -15.15 11.94 -4.31
CA TYR A 72 -14.25 11.50 -3.24
C TYR A 72 -13.75 12.65 -2.34
N ARG A 73 -13.87 13.91 -2.77
CA ARG A 73 -13.52 15.09 -1.95
C ARG A 73 -14.66 15.53 -1.03
N GLN A 74 -15.82 14.91 -1.14
CA GLN A 74 -16.96 15.15 -0.24
C GLN A 74 -17.00 14.20 0.95
N LEU A 75 -16.13 13.17 0.97
CA LEU A 75 -16.03 12.24 2.08
C LEU A 75 -15.53 12.93 3.35
N THR A 76 -16.13 12.56 4.47
CA THR A 76 -15.88 13.12 5.79
C THR A 76 -15.55 12.03 6.81
N LYS A 77 -15.31 12.43 8.06
CA LYS A 77 -15.15 11.47 9.16
C LYS A 77 -16.42 10.64 9.42
N ALA A 78 -17.60 11.10 9.00
CA ALA A 78 -18.84 10.33 9.16
C ALA A 78 -18.88 9.11 8.24
N ASP A 79 -18.10 9.11 7.16
CA ASP A 79 -17.97 8.00 6.21
C ASP A 79 -16.92 6.96 6.64
N VAL A 80 -16.27 7.19 7.79
CA VAL A 80 -15.27 6.29 8.38
C VAL A 80 -15.93 5.47 9.48
N ASP A 81 -15.63 4.17 9.53
CA ASP A 81 -16.05 3.26 10.60
C ASP A 81 -17.58 3.16 10.75
N THR A 82 -18.27 3.15 9.61
CA THR A 82 -19.73 2.98 9.53
C THR A 82 -20.16 1.56 9.96
N PRO A 83 -21.43 1.36 10.37
CA PRO A 83 -21.96 0.03 10.66
C PRO A 83 -21.75 -0.99 9.53
N GLU A 84 -21.87 -0.55 8.28
CA GLU A 84 -21.67 -1.38 7.08
C GLU A 84 -20.21 -1.79 6.95
N SER A 85 -19.26 -0.86 7.14
CA SER A 85 -17.82 -1.17 7.07
C SER A 85 -17.39 -2.14 8.18
N ARG A 86 -17.94 -2.01 9.40
CA ARG A 86 -17.71 -2.92 10.52
C ARG A 86 -18.29 -4.30 10.27
N LYS A 87 -19.49 -4.37 9.68
CA LYS A 87 -20.12 -5.63 9.29
C LYS A 87 -19.27 -6.36 8.26
N LEU A 88 -18.81 -5.67 7.21
CA LEU A 88 -17.92 -6.25 6.19
C LEU A 88 -16.60 -6.72 6.80
N SER A 89 -16.03 -5.97 7.74
CA SER A 89 -14.80 -6.36 8.46
C SER A 89 -15.01 -7.64 9.26
N LEU A 90 -16.13 -7.76 9.99
CA LEU A 90 -16.47 -8.97 10.75
C LEU A 90 -16.67 -10.18 9.83
N GLU A 91 -17.41 -10.02 8.74
CA GLU A 91 -17.64 -11.08 7.75
C GLU A 91 -16.30 -11.54 7.15
N SER A 92 -15.43 -10.60 6.74
CA SER A 92 -14.10 -10.91 6.22
C SER A 92 -13.22 -11.66 7.22
N ALA A 93 -13.30 -11.31 8.51
CA ALA A 93 -12.59 -12.01 9.57
C ALA A 93 -13.14 -13.43 9.78
N GLN A 94 -14.46 -13.61 9.76
CA GLN A 94 -15.09 -14.93 9.90
C GLN A 94 -14.74 -15.86 8.74
N ASP A 95 -14.78 -15.35 7.52
CA ASP A 95 -14.51 -16.13 6.30
C ASP A 95 -13.02 -16.46 6.11
N SER A 96 -12.12 -15.66 6.70
CA SER A 96 -10.66 -15.87 6.61
C SER A 96 -10.10 -16.82 7.67
N ILE A 97 -10.88 -17.24 8.66
CA ILE A 97 -10.42 -18.18 9.69
C ILE A 97 -10.26 -19.59 9.09
N ILE A 98 -9.03 -20.11 9.16
CA ILE A 98 -8.71 -21.45 8.67
C ILE A 98 -8.62 -22.43 9.84
N LEU A 99 -9.48 -23.46 9.82
CA LEU A 99 -9.41 -24.58 10.76
C LEU A 99 -8.36 -25.60 10.32
N LEU A 100 -7.12 -25.43 10.80
CA LEU A 100 -6.00 -26.30 10.42
C LEU A 100 -6.11 -27.73 10.99
N LYS A 101 -6.74 -27.90 12.14
CA LYS A 101 -6.88 -29.20 12.82
C LYS A 101 -8.16 -29.25 13.65
N ASN A 102 -8.93 -30.33 13.51
CA ASN A 102 -10.12 -30.59 14.31
C ASN A 102 -10.18 -32.07 14.73
N VAL A 103 -9.46 -32.41 15.80
CA VAL A 103 -9.43 -33.79 16.33
C VAL A 103 -10.73 -34.05 17.10
N ASN A 104 -11.27 -35.26 16.99
CA ASN A 104 -12.46 -35.72 17.72
C ASN A 104 -13.68 -34.79 17.58
N ARG A 105 -13.76 -34.00 16.49
CA ARG A 105 -14.81 -32.99 16.28
C ARG A 105 -14.96 -32.05 17.49
N SER A 106 -13.84 -31.64 18.10
CA SER A 106 -13.85 -30.76 19.27
C SER A 106 -14.45 -29.38 18.98
N LEU A 107 -14.50 -28.96 17.72
CA LEU A 107 -15.24 -27.78 17.27
C LEU A 107 -16.39 -28.14 16.31
N PRO A 108 -17.53 -27.43 16.37
CA PRO A 108 -17.83 -26.30 17.27
C PRO A 108 -18.08 -26.74 18.72
N LEU A 109 -17.88 -25.83 19.68
CA LEU A 109 -18.11 -26.11 21.11
C LEU A 109 -19.61 -26.29 21.40
N HIS A 110 -19.97 -27.39 22.08
CA HIS A 110 -21.34 -27.65 22.51
C HIS A 110 -21.57 -27.14 23.94
N ILE A 111 -22.25 -25.99 24.07
CA ILE A 111 -22.47 -25.29 25.35
C ILE A 111 -23.13 -26.18 26.41
N ASP A 112 -24.04 -27.07 26.02
CA ASP A 112 -24.68 -28.01 26.96
C ASP A 112 -23.69 -28.93 27.69
N GLN A 113 -22.56 -29.25 27.04
CA GLN A 113 -21.49 -30.09 27.59
C GLN A 113 -20.46 -29.30 28.41
N LEU A 114 -20.57 -27.97 28.41
CA LEU A 114 -19.67 -27.04 29.10
C LEU A 114 -20.28 -26.41 30.36
N LYS A 115 -21.53 -26.74 30.71
CA LYS A 115 -22.15 -26.31 31.97
C LYS A 115 -21.26 -26.78 33.13
N ASN A 116 -20.61 -25.84 33.82
CA ASN A 116 -19.61 -26.01 34.90
C ASN A 116 -18.14 -26.21 34.49
N LYS A 117 -17.77 -26.05 33.22
CA LYS A 117 -16.37 -26.02 32.77
C LYS A 117 -15.94 -24.58 32.49
N LYS A 118 -14.75 -24.21 32.95
CA LYS A 118 -14.14 -22.90 32.65
C LYS A 118 -13.39 -22.97 31.32
N ASN A 119 -13.61 -21.99 30.46
CA ASN A 119 -12.69 -21.72 29.35
C ASN A 119 -11.58 -20.83 29.88
N CYS A 120 -10.34 -21.33 29.88
CA CYS A 120 -9.17 -20.50 30.17
C CYS A 120 -8.78 -19.76 28.89
N ILE A 121 -8.75 -18.43 28.97
CA ILE A 121 -8.19 -17.55 27.95
C ILE A 121 -7.05 -16.84 28.69
N ASP A 122 -5.81 -17.04 28.23
CA ASP A 122 -4.61 -16.42 28.81
C ASP A 122 -4.50 -14.93 28.43
#